data_AF-A0A268BTJ3-F1
#
_entry.id   AF-A0A268BTJ3-F1
#
_cell.length_a   1.000
_cell.length_b   1.000
_cell.length_c   1.000
_cell.angle_alpha   90.00
_cell.angle_beta   90.00
_cell.angle_gamma   90.00
#
_symmetry.space_group_name_H-M   'P 1'
#
loop_
_entity.id
_entity.type
_entity.pdbx_description
1 polymer ?
#
loop_
_entity_poly.entity_id
_entity_poly.type
_entity_poly.pdbx_seq_one_letter_code
_entity_poly.pdbx_strand_id
1 'polypeptide(L)'
;AKEAEEQAQKEKEEQEAKEAEEQVQKEQESKEASMTVSQEQAVKTAEDYINYTAFSKSGLIDQLEYEGFSAEDATYGVENISVDWQAQAAKAAQDYIGYTAFSKSGLIEQLEYEGFSTEDATYGAENITVDWQEQAVKAAQEYLDYTSFSRQGLIDQLVYEGFSTEHATYAADQVGL
;
A
#
# COMPACT_ATOMS: atom_id res chain seq x y z
N ALA A 1 44.77 6.44 -16.34
CA ALA A 1 44.34 5.03 -16.46
C ALA A 1 43.03 4.83 -15.72
N LYS A 2 43.01 4.97 -14.38
CA LYS A 2 41.80 4.79 -13.56
C LYS A 2 40.63 5.73 -13.91
N GLU A 3 40.89 7.03 -14.12
CA GLU A 3 39.85 8.00 -14.53
C GLU A 3 39.27 7.72 -15.92
N ALA A 4 40.07 7.15 -16.84
CA ALA A 4 39.62 6.81 -18.18
C ALA A 4 38.76 5.53 -18.18
N GLU A 5 39.05 4.56 -17.30
CA GLU A 5 38.20 3.38 -17.10
C GLU A 5 36.87 3.75 -16.44
N GLU A 6 36.87 4.65 -15.45
CA GLU A 6 35.66 5.10 -14.76
C GLU A 6 34.72 5.91 -15.68
N GLN A 7 35.29 6.76 -16.55
CA GLN A 7 34.51 7.50 -17.53
C GLN A 7 33.93 6.58 -18.62
N ALA A 8 34.72 5.61 -19.11
CA ALA A 8 34.25 4.63 -20.08
C ALA A 8 33.14 3.71 -19.51
N GLN A 9 33.20 3.40 -18.21
CA GLN A 9 32.14 2.66 -17.53
C GLN A 9 30.84 3.47 -17.42
N LYS A 10 30.93 4.75 -17.05
CA LYS A 10 29.76 5.64 -17.00
C LYS A 10 29.08 5.82 -18.35
N GLU A 11 29.86 6.05 -19.40
CA GLU A 11 29.33 6.20 -20.77
C GLU A 11 28.65 4.91 -21.25
N LYS A 12 29.19 3.74 -20.88
CA LYS A 12 28.59 2.44 -21.18
C LYS A 12 27.28 2.23 -20.40
N GLU A 13 27.24 2.52 -19.11
CA GLU A 13 26.02 2.43 -18.28
C GLU A 13 24.93 3.39 -18.78
N GLU A 14 25.29 4.61 -19.21
CA GLU A 14 24.34 5.57 -19.78
C GLU A 14 23.80 5.13 -21.15
N GLN A 15 24.64 4.48 -21.96
CA GLN A 15 24.21 3.93 -23.25
C GLN A 15 23.32 2.70 -23.07
N GLU A 16 23.64 1.81 -22.13
CA GLU A 16 22.80 0.65 -21.77
C GLU A 16 21.44 1.12 -21.20
N ALA A 17 21.42 2.17 -20.38
CA ALA A 17 20.18 2.76 -19.89
C ALA A 17 19.31 3.36 -21.02
N LYS A 18 19.91 4.08 -21.97
CA LYS A 18 19.20 4.65 -23.13
C LYS A 18 18.66 3.57 -24.06
N GLU A 19 19.43 2.52 -24.33
CA GLU A 19 18.98 1.39 -25.16
C GLU A 19 17.85 0.60 -24.46
N ALA A 20 17.89 0.47 -23.13
CA ALA A 20 16.81 -0.14 -22.35
C ALA A 20 15.54 0.73 -22.38
N GLU A 21 15.64 2.05 -22.19
CA GLU A 21 14.52 2.98 -22.31
C GLU A 21 13.89 2.96 -23.71
N GLU A 22 14.71 2.93 -24.76
CA GLU A 22 14.23 2.89 -26.15
C GLU A 22 13.56 1.56 -26.51
N GLN A 23 14.03 0.44 -25.95
CA GLN A 23 13.37 -0.87 -26.07
C GLN A 23 12.02 -0.90 -25.33
N VAL A 24 11.95 -0.36 -24.12
CA VAL A 24 10.70 -0.24 -23.35
C VAL A 24 9.69 0.63 -24.11
N GLN A 25 10.13 1.76 -24.67
CA GLN A 25 9.27 2.63 -25.50
C GLN A 25 8.73 1.90 -26.73
N LYS A 26 9.56 1.18 -27.47
CA LYS A 26 9.15 0.44 -28.67
C LYS A 26 8.15 -0.68 -28.36
N GLU A 27 8.32 -1.34 -27.21
CA GLU A 27 7.41 -2.37 -26.75
C GLU A 27 6.07 -1.78 -26.29
N GLN A 28 6.08 -0.61 -25.63
CA GLN A 28 4.86 0.14 -25.32
C GLN A 28 4.12 0.58 -26.58
N GLU A 29 4.78 1.20 -27.56
CA GLU A 29 4.14 1.64 -28.82
C GLU A 29 3.52 0.46 -29.60
N SER A 30 4.19 -0.71 -29.60
CA SER A 30 3.65 -1.92 -30.22
C SER A 30 2.43 -2.48 -29.46
N LYS A 31 2.41 -2.38 -28.13
CA LYS A 31 1.26 -2.80 -27.32
C LYS A 31 0.08 -1.87 -27.51
N GLU A 32 0.31 -0.55 -27.53
CA GLU A 32 -0.72 0.46 -27.81
C GLU A 32 -1.36 0.26 -29.19
N ALA A 33 -0.56 -0.03 -30.22
CA ALA A 33 -1.09 -0.32 -31.56
C ALA A 33 -1.92 -1.61 -31.65
N SER A 34 -1.81 -2.51 -30.67
CA SER A 34 -2.55 -3.77 -30.56
C SER A 34 -3.71 -3.72 -29.55
N MET A 35 -3.85 -2.61 -28.81
CA MET A 35 -4.79 -2.48 -27.72
C MET A 35 -6.22 -2.30 -28.24
N THR A 36 -7.19 -2.95 -27.58
CA THR A 36 -8.60 -2.70 -27.88
C THR A 36 -9.08 -1.39 -27.25
N VAL A 37 -10.16 -0.80 -27.76
CA VAL A 37 -10.77 0.39 -27.14
C VAL A 37 -11.20 0.12 -25.68
N SER A 38 -11.62 -1.12 -25.37
CA SER A 38 -11.98 -1.53 -24.01
C SER A 38 -10.78 -1.49 -23.07
N GLN A 39 -9.64 -2.02 -23.54
CA GLN A 39 -8.38 -2.01 -22.80
C GLN A 39 -7.83 -0.59 -22.59
N GLU A 40 -7.90 0.27 -23.61
CA GLU A 40 -7.51 1.69 -23.49
C GLU A 40 -8.31 2.40 -22.38
N GLN A 41 -9.63 2.16 -22.37
CA GLN A 41 -10.50 2.74 -21.37
C GLN A 41 -10.25 2.15 -19.98
N ALA A 42 -9.92 0.86 -19.87
CA ALA A 42 -9.55 0.23 -18.61
C ALA A 42 -8.25 0.82 -18.02
N VAL A 43 -7.22 1.03 -18.84
CA VAL A 43 -5.97 1.69 -18.42
C VAL A 43 -6.29 3.08 -17.86
N LYS A 44 -7.02 3.90 -18.61
CA LYS A 44 -7.37 5.26 -18.18
C LYS A 44 -8.18 5.27 -16.89
N THR A 45 -9.18 4.40 -16.77
CA THR A 45 -9.98 4.27 -15.55
C THR A 45 -9.12 3.85 -14.35
N ALA A 46 -8.17 2.92 -14.54
CA ALA A 46 -7.25 2.51 -13.49
C ALA A 46 -6.36 3.68 -13.01
N GLU A 47 -5.84 4.50 -13.93
CA GLU A 47 -5.08 5.71 -13.59
C GLU A 47 -5.92 6.72 -12.81
N ASP A 48 -7.16 6.98 -13.26
CA ASP A 48 -8.09 7.89 -12.59
C ASP A 48 -8.36 7.45 -11.14
N TYR A 49 -8.53 6.15 -10.90
CA TYR A 49 -8.71 5.59 -9.56
C TYR A 49 -7.49 5.77 -8.65
N ILE A 50 -6.31 5.39 -9.12
CA ILE A 50 -5.06 5.51 -8.34
C ILE A 50 -4.76 6.97 -7.97
N ASN A 51 -5.11 7.91 -8.86
CA ASN A 51 -5.00 9.34 -8.60
C ASN A 51 -6.00 9.81 -7.54
N TYR A 52 -7.18 9.20 -7.46
CA TYR A 52 -8.23 9.59 -6.52
C TYR A 52 -8.03 8.97 -5.12
N THR A 53 -7.81 7.66 -5.03
CA THR A 53 -7.71 6.92 -3.75
C THR A 53 -6.69 5.79 -3.84
N ALA A 54 -6.22 5.29 -2.70
CA ALA A 54 -5.32 4.14 -2.67
C ALA A 54 -6.06 2.85 -3.05
N PHE A 55 -5.38 1.97 -3.79
CA PHE A 55 -5.86 0.63 -4.11
C PHE A 55 -4.72 -0.39 -4.06
N SER A 56 -5.06 -1.62 -3.68
CA SER A 56 -4.24 -2.79 -4.00
C SER A 56 -4.37 -3.15 -5.47
N LYS A 57 -3.40 -3.90 -6.02
CA LYS A 57 -3.47 -4.36 -7.42
C LYS A 57 -4.74 -5.17 -7.69
N SER A 58 -5.04 -6.16 -6.84
CA SER A 58 -6.24 -6.98 -6.99
C SER A 58 -7.52 -6.18 -6.73
N GLY A 59 -7.53 -5.31 -5.72
CA GLY A 59 -8.69 -4.45 -5.43
C GLY A 59 -9.02 -3.51 -6.59
N LEU A 60 -8.02 -2.98 -7.29
CA LEU A 60 -8.27 -2.16 -8.48
C LEU A 60 -8.83 -2.99 -9.65
N ILE A 61 -8.35 -4.23 -9.84
CA ILE A 61 -8.91 -5.13 -10.86
C ILE A 61 -10.38 -5.42 -10.55
N ASP A 62 -10.68 -5.82 -9.31
CA ASP A 62 -12.06 -6.09 -8.86
C ASP A 62 -12.97 -4.87 -9.03
N GLN A 63 -12.44 -3.67 -8.77
CA GLN A 63 -13.16 -2.41 -8.95
C GLN A 63 -13.50 -2.17 -10.44
N LEU A 64 -12.56 -2.40 -11.35
CA LEU A 64 -12.81 -2.27 -12.79
C LEU A 64 -13.81 -3.34 -13.28
N GLU A 65 -13.72 -4.58 -12.79
CA GLU A 65 -14.74 -5.60 -13.11
C GLU A 65 -16.14 -5.17 -12.64
N TYR A 66 -16.24 -4.57 -11.45
CA TYR A 66 -17.49 -4.00 -10.95
C TYR A 66 -18.03 -2.87 -11.83
N GLU A 67 -17.15 -2.05 -12.42
CA GLU A 67 -17.52 -1.02 -13.40
C GLU A 67 -17.95 -1.58 -14.76
N GLY A 68 -17.81 -2.89 -14.97
CA GLY A 68 -18.32 -3.60 -16.14
C GLY A 68 -17.27 -3.93 -17.20
N PHE A 69 -15.98 -3.76 -16.90
CA PHE A 69 -14.92 -4.31 -17.73
C PHE A 69 -14.93 -5.84 -17.63
N SER A 70 -14.48 -6.52 -18.70
CA SER A 70 -14.19 -7.94 -18.60
C SER A 70 -12.99 -8.16 -17.66
N ALA A 71 -12.89 -9.32 -17.01
CA ALA A 71 -11.73 -9.67 -16.19
C ALA A 71 -10.40 -9.51 -16.96
N GLU A 72 -10.43 -9.84 -18.26
CA GLU A 72 -9.29 -9.71 -19.17
C GLU A 72 -8.90 -8.24 -19.39
N ASP A 73 -9.88 -7.36 -19.66
CA ASP A 73 -9.63 -5.93 -19.87
C ASP A 73 -9.26 -5.21 -18.58
N ALA A 74 -9.88 -5.56 -17.44
CA ALA A 74 -9.56 -5.01 -16.13
C ALA A 74 -8.13 -5.35 -15.71
N THR A 75 -7.75 -6.63 -15.83
CA THR A 75 -6.38 -7.08 -15.59
C THR A 75 -5.40 -6.36 -16.52
N TYR A 76 -5.73 -6.28 -17.81
CA TYR A 76 -4.90 -5.54 -18.77
C TYR A 76 -4.74 -4.07 -18.37
N GLY A 77 -5.83 -3.39 -17.99
CA GLY A 77 -5.81 -2.00 -17.55
C GLY A 77 -4.83 -1.77 -16.41
N VAL A 78 -4.97 -2.55 -15.34
CA VAL A 78 -4.13 -2.43 -14.14
C VAL A 78 -2.67 -2.85 -14.38
N GLU A 79 -2.40 -3.77 -15.31
CA GLU A 79 -1.03 -4.19 -15.64
C GLU A 79 -0.28 -3.24 -16.57
N ASN A 80 -0.99 -2.30 -17.22
CA ASN A 80 -0.39 -1.35 -18.16
C ASN A 80 -0.38 0.09 -17.64
N ILE A 81 -0.67 0.33 -16.36
CA ILE A 81 -0.41 1.62 -15.70
C ILE A 81 0.97 1.66 -15.05
N SER A 82 1.56 2.85 -14.96
CA SER A 82 2.77 3.07 -14.16
C SER A 82 2.39 3.44 -12.73
N VAL A 83 2.59 2.52 -11.80
CA VAL A 83 2.17 2.68 -10.41
C VAL A 83 3.19 2.06 -9.46
N ASP A 84 3.44 2.76 -8.35
CA ASP A 84 4.21 2.26 -7.22
C ASP A 84 3.25 1.64 -6.21
N TRP A 85 3.14 0.31 -6.22
CA TRP A 85 2.24 -0.45 -5.35
C TRP A 85 2.58 -0.33 -3.87
N GLN A 86 3.88 -0.20 -3.54
CA GLN A 86 4.33 0.05 -2.18
C GLN A 86 3.90 1.43 -1.69
N ALA A 87 3.97 2.44 -2.55
CA ALA A 87 3.45 3.77 -2.25
C ALA A 87 1.92 3.77 -2.09
N GLN A 88 1.18 2.96 -2.85
CA GLN A 88 -0.27 2.79 -2.64
C GLN A 88 -0.57 2.17 -1.28
N ALA A 89 0.18 1.14 -0.87
CA ALA A 89 0.01 0.52 0.44
C ALA A 89 0.31 1.50 1.59
N ALA A 90 1.35 2.34 1.46
CA ALA A 90 1.67 3.38 2.45
C ALA A 90 0.56 4.45 2.53
N LYS A 91 -0.02 4.85 1.38
CA LYS A 91 -1.17 5.77 1.33
C LYS A 91 -2.38 5.17 2.04
N ALA A 92 -2.75 3.92 1.72
CA ALA A 92 -3.84 3.21 2.38
C ALA A 92 -3.61 3.07 3.89
N ALA A 93 -2.39 2.69 4.29
CA ALA A 93 -2.01 2.58 5.70
C ALA A 93 -2.22 3.90 6.47
N GLN A 94 -1.83 5.02 5.86
CA GLN A 94 -2.00 6.35 6.43
C GLN A 94 -3.47 6.76 6.55
N ASP A 95 -4.29 6.44 5.54
CA ASP A 95 -5.72 6.71 5.54
C ASP A 95 -6.43 5.90 6.65
N TYR A 96 -6.10 4.62 6.80
CA TYR A 96 -6.64 3.75 7.85
C TYR A 96 -6.34 4.27 9.25
N ILE A 97 -5.07 4.58 9.52
CA ILE A 97 -4.63 5.11 10.81
C ILE A 97 -5.28 6.47 11.14
N GLY A 98 -5.70 7.22 10.11
CA GLY A 98 -6.46 8.45 10.27
C GLY A 98 -7.92 8.25 10.68
N TYR A 99 -8.49 7.08 10.40
CA TYR A 99 -9.92 6.78 10.61
C TYR A 99 -10.18 5.84 11.80
N THR A 100 -9.31 4.87 12.06
CA THR A 100 -9.47 3.86 13.13
C THR A 100 -8.12 3.51 13.72
N ALA A 101 -8.10 3.21 15.02
CA ALA A 101 -6.88 2.81 15.70
C ALA A 101 -6.45 1.39 15.29
N PHE A 102 -5.17 1.22 14.96
CA PHE A 102 -4.59 -0.07 14.65
C PHE A 102 -3.26 -0.29 15.38
N SER A 103 -3.00 -1.54 15.76
CA SER A 103 -1.63 -1.99 15.99
C SER A 103 -0.89 -2.11 14.65
N LYS A 104 0.44 -2.14 14.67
CA LYS A 104 1.21 -2.32 13.42
C LYS A 104 0.85 -3.62 12.70
N SER A 105 0.75 -4.73 13.43
CA SER A 105 0.36 -6.01 12.82
C SER A 105 -1.10 -6.02 12.36
N GLY A 106 -2.01 -5.43 13.13
CA GLY A 106 -3.41 -5.30 12.73
C GLY A 106 -3.59 -4.46 11.46
N LEU A 107 -2.78 -3.40 11.29
CA LEU A 107 -2.79 -2.61 10.05
C LEU A 107 -2.28 -3.44 8.86
N ILE A 108 -1.24 -4.24 9.03
CA ILE A 108 -0.73 -5.14 7.98
C ILE A 108 -1.82 -6.14 7.58
N GLU A 109 -2.45 -6.81 8.56
CA GLU A 109 -3.54 -7.76 8.30
C GLU A 109 -4.74 -7.10 7.59
N GLN A 110 -5.07 -5.86 7.95
CA GLN A 110 -6.12 -5.09 7.28
C GLN A 110 -5.78 -4.81 5.81
N LEU A 111 -4.55 -4.41 5.51
CA LEU A 111 -4.11 -4.17 4.13
C LEU A 111 -4.08 -5.49 3.33
N GLU A 112 -3.64 -6.59 3.92
CA GLU A 112 -3.69 -7.91 3.27
C GLU A 112 -5.14 -8.33 2.98
N TYR A 113 -6.07 -8.06 3.90
CA TYR A 113 -7.49 -8.29 3.68
C TYR A 113 -8.05 -7.47 2.50
N GLU A 114 -7.55 -6.25 2.30
CA GLU A 114 -7.85 -5.43 1.11
C GLU A 114 -7.11 -5.85 -0.17
N GLY A 115 -6.36 -6.95 -0.12
CA GLY A 115 -5.71 -7.53 -1.29
C GLY A 115 -4.31 -6.98 -1.59
N PHE A 116 -3.73 -6.18 -0.69
CA PHE A 116 -2.29 -5.88 -0.80
C PHE A 116 -1.48 -7.17 -0.59
N SER A 117 -0.36 -7.30 -1.31
CA SER A 117 0.57 -8.40 -1.03
C SER A 117 1.16 -8.24 0.37
N THR A 118 1.59 -9.33 1.01
CA THR A 118 2.28 -9.26 2.32
C THR A 118 3.48 -8.32 2.28
N GLU A 119 4.21 -8.28 1.16
CA GLU A 119 5.35 -7.38 0.98
C GLU A 119 4.91 -5.90 0.96
N ASP A 120 3.90 -5.57 0.15
CA ASP A 120 3.39 -4.20 0.05
C ASP A 120 2.73 -3.74 1.35
N ALA A 121 1.92 -4.59 1.98
CA ALA A 121 1.26 -4.30 3.24
C ALA A 121 2.27 -4.03 4.37
N THR A 122 3.30 -4.89 4.47
CA THR A 122 4.40 -4.70 5.43
C THR A 122 5.14 -3.40 5.15
N TYR A 123 5.49 -3.15 3.88
CA TYR A 123 6.15 -1.91 3.48
C TYR A 123 5.30 -0.70 3.84
N GLY A 124 4.01 -0.71 3.53
CA GLY A 124 3.08 0.39 3.79
C GLY A 124 3.00 0.73 5.26
N ALA A 125 2.82 -0.27 6.13
CA ALA A 125 2.79 -0.08 7.58
C ALA A 125 4.16 0.37 8.15
N GLU A 126 5.27 0.08 7.48
CA GLU A 126 6.62 0.47 7.91
C GLU A 126 7.05 1.87 7.47
N ASN A 127 6.49 2.37 6.38
CA ASN A 127 6.93 3.61 5.74
C ASN A 127 5.96 4.79 5.94
N ILE A 128 5.09 4.70 6.94
CA ILE A 128 4.26 5.82 7.42
C ILE A 128 4.81 6.43 8.70
N THR A 129 4.52 7.72 8.92
CA THR A 129 4.86 8.39 10.19
C THR A 129 3.69 8.24 11.15
N VAL A 130 3.85 7.41 12.18
CA VAL A 130 2.79 7.11 13.15
C VAL A 130 3.39 6.93 14.55
N ASP A 131 2.69 7.48 15.55
CA ASP A 131 2.96 7.18 16.94
C ASP A 131 2.17 5.93 17.36
N TRP A 132 2.85 4.78 17.34
CA TRP A 132 2.23 3.50 17.69
C TRP A 132 1.78 3.41 19.16
N GLN A 133 2.35 4.22 20.05
CA GLN A 133 1.91 4.28 21.43
C GLN A 133 0.61 5.09 21.53
N GLU A 134 0.50 6.20 20.78
CA GLU A 134 -0.76 6.97 20.66
C GLU A 134 -1.88 6.11 20.06
N GLN A 135 -1.59 5.27 19.06
CA GLN A 135 -2.57 4.35 18.49
C GLN A 135 -3.14 3.38 19.54
N ALA A 136 -2.31 2.87 20.45
CA ALA A 136 -2.78 2.02 21.54
C ALA A 136 -3.72 2.77 22.50
N VAL A 137 -3.45 4.05 22.79
CA VAL A 137 -4.32 4.90 23.62
C VAL A 137 -5.67 5.13 22.94
N LYS A 138 -5.68 5.37 21.62
CA LYS A 138 -6.93 5.52 20.85
C LYS A 138 -7.77 4.24 20.89
N ALA A 139 -7.16 3.09 20.60
CA ALA A 139 -7.84 1.80 20.68
C ALA A 139 -8.40 1.53 22.08
N ALA A 140 -7.62 1.83 23.13
CA ALA A 140 -8.07 1.72 24.51
C ALA A 140 -9.32 2.57 24.80
N GLN A 141 -9.33 3.82 24.34
CA GLN A 141 -10.48 4.72 24.51
C GLN A 141 -11.71 4.21 23.76
N GLU A 142 -11.55 3.79 22.50
CA GLU A 142 -12.64 3.23 21.68
C GLU A 142 -13.29 2.02 22.36
N TYR A 143 -12.49 1.15 22.96
CA TYR A 143 -13.02 0.02 23.73
C TYR A 143 -13.82 0.46 24.95
N LEU A 144 -13.32 1.43 25.71
CA LEU A 144 -13.98 1.93 26.91
C LEU A 144 -15.26 2.72 26.62
N ASP A 145 -15.36 3.32 25.43
CA ASP A 145 -16.59 3.96 24.96
C ASP A 145 -17.71 2.94 24.73
N TYR A 146 -17.37 1.69 24.38
CA TYR A 146 -18.35 0.62 24.12
C TYR A 146 -18.62 -0.29 25.33
N THR A 147 -17.59 -0.65 26.10
CA THR A 147 -17.73 -1.57 27.24
C THR A 147 -16.70 -1.28 28.33
N SER A 148 -17.05 -1.60 29.57
CA SER A 148 -16.12 -1.48 30.69
C SER A 148 -15.10 -2.62 30.70
N PHE A 149 -13.85 -2.31 31.03
CA PHE A 149 -12.78 -3.27 31.24
C PHE A 149 -12.17 -3.13 32.63
N SER A 150 -11.58 -4.22 33.14
CA SER A 150 -10.53 -4.10 34.16
C SER A 150 -9.21 -3.71 33.51
N ARG A 151 -8.28 -3.13 34.26
CA ARG A 151 -6.94 -2.78 33.75
C ARG A 151 -6.27 -3.94 33.01
N GLN A 152 -6.20 -5.11 33.66
CA GLN A 152 -5.58 -6.29 33.04
C GLN A 152 -6.36 -6.76 31.81
N GLY A 153 -7.69 -6.75 31.87
CA GLY A 153 -8.51 -7.16 30.73
C GLY A 153 -8.32 -6.28 29.50
N LEU A 154 -8.17 -4.95 29.69
CA LEU A 154 -7.89 -4.04 28.58
C LEU A 154 -6.49 -4.27 28.00
N ILE A 155 -5.49 -4.49 28.85
CA ILE A 155 -4.12 -4.81 28.41
C ILE A 155 -4.11 -6.11 27.60
N ASP A 156 -4.76 -7.15 28.10
CA ASP A 156 -4.84 -8.44 27.41
C ASP A 156 -5.54 -8.31 26.05
N GLN A 157 -6.60 -7.49 25.98
CA GLN A 157 -7.31 -7.21 24.73
C GLN A 157 -6.41 -6.51 23.69
N LEU A 158 -5.71 -5.45 24.09
CA LEU A 158 -4.82 -4.73 23.18
C LEU A 158 -3.63 -5.60 22.74
N VAL A 159 -3.08 -6.43 23.63
CA VAL A 159 -2.03 -7.39 23.26
C VAL A 159 -2.56 -8.43 22.29
N TYR A 160 -3.80 -8.90 22.45
CA TYR A 160 -4.46 -9.79 21.50
C TYR A 160 -4.60 -9.15 20.11
N GLU A 161 -4.87 -7.85 20.05
CA GLU A 161 -4.91 -7.07 18.79
C GLU A 161 -3.53 -6.73 18.22
N GLY A 162 -2.45 -7.19 18.85
CA GLY A 162 -1.09 -7.05 18.34
C GLY A 162 -0.35 -5.80 18.81
N PHE A 163 -0.89 -5.04 19.76
CA PHE A 163 -0.08 -4.02 20.45
C PHE A 163 1.00 -4.69 21.31
N SER A 164 2.16 -4.03 21.44
CA SER A 164 3.17 -4.49 22.39
C SER A 164 2.62 -4.39 23.82
N THR A 165 3.07 -5.27 24.72
CA THR A 165 2.70 -5.18 26.14
C THR A 165 3.03 -3.82 26.75
N GLU A 166 4.12 -3.19 26.30
CA GLU A 166 4.50 -1.83 26.71
C GLU A 166 3.46 -0.80 26.28
N HIS A 167 3.06 -0.78 25.01
CA HIS A 167 2.05 0.16 24.51
C HIS A 167 0.67 -0.09 25.13
N ALA A 168 0.27 -1.35 25.28
CA ALA A 168 -1.00 -1.72 25.91
C ALA A 168 -1.04 -1.30 27.39
N THR A 169 0.06 -1.49 28.12
CA THR A 169 0.16 -1.05 29.52
C THR A 169 0.11 0.47 29.63
N TYR A 170 0.87 1.15 28.78
CA TYR A 170 0.84 2.61 28.71
C TYR A 170 -0.55 3.14 28.40
N ALA A 171 -1.24 2.54 27.42
CA ALA A 171 -2.58 2.92 27.04
C ALA A 171 -3.59 2.77 28.19
N ALA A 172 -3.54 1.65 28.92
CA ALA A 172 -4.37 1.44 30.11
C ALA A 172 -4.15 2.54 31.17
N ASP A 173 -2.90 2.91 31.44
CA ASP A 173 -2.58 3.99 32.37
C ASP A 173 -3.12 5.35 31.88
N GLN A 174 -3.01 5.65 30.57
CA GLN A 174 -3.49 6.91 29.99
C GLN A 174 -5.02 7.06 30.05
N VAL A 175 -5.76 5.95 29.91
CA VAL A 175 -7.23 5.95 30.01
C VAL A 175 -7.73 5.81 31.45
N GLY A 176 -6.83 5.81 32.44
CA GLY A 176 -7.15 5.89 33.87
C GLY A 176 -7.43 4.54 34.55
N LEU A 177 -6.91 3.43 34.00
CA LEU A 177 -7.04 2.08 34.56
C LEU A 177 -5.79 1.57 35.28
#